data_AF-A0A7C6T1G7-F1
#
_entry.id   AF-A0A7C6T1G7-F1
#
_cell.length_a   1.000
_cell.length_b   1.000
_cell.length_c   1.000
_cell.angle_alpha   90.00
_cell.angle_beta   90.00
_cell.angle_gamma   90.00
#
_symmetry.space_group_name_H-M   'P 1'
#
loop_
_entity.id
_entity.type
_entity.pdbx_description
1 polymer ?
#
loop_
_entity_poly.entity_id
_entity_poly.type
_entity_poly.pdbx_seq_one_letter_code
_entity_poly.pdbx_strand_id
1 'polypeptide(L)'
;MSHETIRQLILRLGELMEKEEEKKREEANGTRRVPVLFVEADGYWCSMQEGKKKSREMRMMVAHEGCEARTPSSREHGLVGKTHYLDLDSKDFWEKASRHLYSRYDIDENTVVVINGDRASWIRKGVEYFPKAIYQVDRFHIRRDLRRLLQGTKELKGCLKRWTRATPKPSSVH
;
A
#
# COMPACT_ATOMS: atom_id res chain seq x y z
N MET A 1 -5.98 -36.53 0.16
CA MET A 1 -5.76 -35.37 -0.74
C MET A 1 -4.27 -35.05 -0.74
N SER A 2 -3.63 -34.92 -1.91
CA SER A 2 -2.18 -34.66 -1.97
C SER A 2 -1.87 -33.16 -1.98
N HIS A 3 -0.66 -32.78 -1.57
CA HIS A 3 -0.17 -31.41 -1.65
C HIS A 3 -0.27 -30.85 -3.09
N GLU A 4 -0.05 -31.70 -4.09
CA GLU A 4 -0.15 -31.32 -5.50
C GLU A 4 -1.60 -31.02 -5.93
N THR A 5 -2.58 -31.79 -5.46
CA THR A 5 -4.00 -31.50 -5.75
C THR A 5 -4.42 -30.14 -5.16
N ILE A 6 -3.98 -29.83 -3.94
CA ILE A 6 -4.26 -28.53 -3.29
C ILE A 6 -3.59 -27.40 -4.08
N ARG A 7 -2.34 -27.59 -4.49
CA ARG A 7 -1.59 -26.62 -5.30
C ARG A 7 -2.28 -26.31 -6.63
N GLN A 8 -2.68 -27.33 -7.39
CA GLN A 8 -3.36 -27.13 -8.67
C GLN A 8 -4.70 -26.41 -8.51
N LEU A 9 -5.44 -26.67 -7.44
CA LEU A 9 -6.68 -25.98 -7.13
C LEU A 9 -6.44 -24.49 -6.80
N ILE A 10 -5.43 -24.18 -5.99
CA ILE A 10 -5.03 -22.80 -5.68
C ILE A 10 -4.59 -22.06 -6.95
N LEU A 11 -3.81 -22.70 -7.84
CA LEU A 11 -3.35 -22.10 -9.09
C LEU A 11 -4.52 -21.74 -10.01
N ARG A 12 -5.45 -22.68 -10.23
CA ARG A 12 -6.65 -22.41 -11.05
C ARG A 12 -7.52 -21.31 -10.46
N LEU A 13 -7.69 -21.30 -9.14
CA LEU A 13 -8.45 -20.24 -8.47
C LEU A 13 -7.76 -18.88 -8.68
N GLY A 14 -6.43 -18.84 -8.56
CA GLY A 14 -5.62 -17.65 -8.83
C GLY A 14 -5.81 -17.11 -10.26
N GLU A 15 -5.73 -17.97 -11.27
CA GLU A 15 -5.93 -17.58 -12.68
C GLU A 15 -7.32 -17.01 -12.95
N LEU A 16 -8.35 -17.56 -12.31
CA LEU A 16 -9.72 -17.05 -12.43
C LEU A 16 -9.87 -15.68 -11.78
N MET A 17 -9.32 -15.51 -10.58
CA MET A 17 -9.32 -14.23 -9.87
C MET A 17 -8.56 -13.16 -10.66
N GLU A 18 -7.40 -13.49 -11.22
CA GLU A 18 -6.58 -12.55 -11.99
C GLU A 18 -7.33 -12.05 -13.24
N LYS A 19 -7.99 -12.95 -13.98
CA LYS A 19 -8.81 -12.58 -15.15
C LYS A 19 -9.99 -11.70 -14.77
N GLU A 20 -10.64 -11.97 -13.65
CA GLU A 20 -11.76 -11.15 -13.17
C GLU A 20 -11.27 -9.74 -12.78
N GLU A 21 -10.15 -9.65 -12.07
CA GLU A 21 -9.55 -8.37 -11.71
C GLU A 21 -9.05 -7.61 -12.93
N GLU A 22 -8.52 -8.29 -13.94
CA GLU A 22 -8.07 -7.68 -15.19
C GLU A 22 -9.22 -7.01 -15.94
N LYS A 23 -10.35 -7.71 -16.11
CA LYS A 23 -11.57 -7.13 -16.71
C LYS A 23 -12.04 -5.87 -15.96
N LYS A 24 -12.07 -5.92 -14.62
CA LYS A 24 -12.44 -4.76 -13.80
C LYS A 24 -11.48 -3.58 -14.04
N ARG A 25 -10.18 -3.83 -14.17
CA ARG A 25 -9.18 -2.80 -14.49
C ARG A 25 -9.32 -2.23 -15.89
N GLU A 26 -9.72 -3.03 -16.88
CA GLU A 26 -9.98 -2.56 -18.24
C GLU A 26 -11.18 -1.61 -18.28
N GLU A 27 -12.24 -1.92 -17.53
CA GLU A 27 -13.42 -1.06 -17.44
C GLU A 27 -13.13 0.24 -16.67
N ALA A 28 -12.39 0.17 -15.57
CA ALA A 28 -11.99 1.33 -14.75
C ALA A 28 -13.15 2.28 -14.35
N ASN A 29 -14.36 1.74 -14.18
CA ASN A 29 -15.60 2.50 -13.92
C ASN A 29 -16.05 2.45 -12.45
N GLY A 30 -15.12 2.64 -11.53
CA GLY A 30 -15.39 2.68 -10.10
C GLY A 30 -16.35 3.81 -9.73
N THR A 31 -17.19 3.57 -8.73
CA THR A 31 -18.24 4.53 -8.32
C THR A 31 -18.07 5.04 -6.90
N ARG A 32 -17.11 4.49 -6.14
CA ARG A 32 -16.91 4.85 -4.74
C ARG A 32 -16.22 6.21 -4.63
N ARG A 33 -16.89 7.20 -4.05
CA ARG A 33 -16.33 8.53 -3.80
C ARG A 33 -15.82 8.65 -2.38
N VAL A 34 -14.61 9.18 -2.23
CA VAL A 34 -14.00 9.48 -0.93
C VAL A 34 -13.26 10.82 -0.98
N PRO A 35 -13.27 11.62 0.08
CA PRO A 35 -12.54 12.89 0.08
C PRO A 35 -11.01 12.69 0.09
N VAL A 36 -10.56 11.59 0.70
CA VAL A 36 -9.14 11.23 0.81
C VAL A 36 -8.99 9.72 0.61
N LEU A 37 -8.03 9.33 -0.22
CA LEU A 37 -7.61 7.94 -0.40
C LEU A 37 -6.13 7.83 -0.04
N PHE A 38 -5.81 6.98 0.92
CA PHE A 38 -4.43 6.70 1.32
C PHE A 38 -3.90 5.53 0.50
N VAL A 39 -2.66 5.65 0.03
CA VAL A 39 -1.96 4.66 -0.77
C VAL A 39 -0.58 4.42 -0.16
N GLU A 40 -0.36 3.23 0.38
CA GLU A 40 0.94 2.77 0.89
C GLU A 40 1.64 1.97 -0.22
N ALA A 41 2.76 2.49 -0.72
CA ALA A 41 3.56 1.84 -1.75
C ALA A 41 4.90 1.36 -1.16
N ASP A 42 5.27 0.12 -1.47
CA ASP A 42 6.53 -0.48 -1.02
C ASP A 42 7.03 -1.51 -2.04
N GLY A 43 8.32 -1.84 -1.96
CA GLY A 43 8.96 -2.87 -2.77
C GLY A 43 9.74 -3.84 -1.91
N TYR A 44 9.60 -5.14 -2.16
CA TYR A 44 10.39 -6.17 -1.47
C TYR A 44 10.98 -7.17 -2.46
N TRP A 45 12.14 -7.73 -2.10
CA TRP A 45 12.87 -8.67 -2.94
C TRP A 45 12.50 -10.10 -2.58
N CYS A 46 11.92 -10.83 -3.53
CA CYS A 46 11.63 -12.24 -3.43
C CYS A 46 12.78 -13.07 -3.99
N SER A 47 13.28 -14.03 -3.22
CA SER A 47 14.18 -15.08 -3.72
C SER A 47 13.39 -16.07 -4.57
N MET A 48 13.87 -16.34 -5.78
CA MET A 48 13.20 -17.28 -6.70
C MET A 48 13.78 -18.68 -6.53
N GLN A 49 12.92 -19.70 -6.43
CA GLN A 49 13.36 -21.10 -6.33
C GLN A 49 13.99 -21.60 -7.64
N GLU A 50 13.56 -21.07 -8.79
CA GLU A 50 14.06 -21.44 -10.12
C GLU A 50 14.15 -20.21 -11.05
N GLY A 51 15.11 -20.22 -11.99
CA GLY A 51 15.28 -19.20 -13.03
C GLY A 51 16.65 -18.49 -13.05
N LYS A 52 16.95 -17.76 -14.14
CA LYS A 52 18.23 -17.05 -14.34
C LYS A 52 18.49 -15.91 -13.34
N LYS A 53 17.43 -15.25 -12.84
CA LYS A 53 17.51 -14.19 -11.84
C LYS A 53 17.24 -14.78 -10.45
N LYS A 54 18.21 -14.66 -9.54
CA LYS A 54 18.13 -15.21 -8.16
C LYS A 54 17.13 -14.48 -7.26
N SER A 55 16.86 -13.21 -7.54
CA SER A 55 15.85 -12.42 -6.85
C SER A 55 15.12 -11.49 -7.81
N ARG A 56 13.89 -11.13 -7.46
CA ARG A 56 13.06 -10.16 -8.19
C ARG A 56 12.40 -9.20 -7.21
N GLU A 57 12.28 -7.94 -7.59
CA GLU A 57 11.50 -6.94 -6.84
C GLU A 57 10.01 -7.18 -7.12
N MET A 58 9.25 -7.41 -6.05
CA MET A 58 7.80 -7.34 -6.04
C MET A 58 7.40 -5.95 -5.55
N ARG A 59 6.68 -5.21 -6.38
CA ARG A 59 6.11 -3.92 -6.00
C ARG A 59 4.70 -4.13 -5.49
N MET A 60 4.36 -3.41 -4.44
CA MET A 60 3.07 -3.50 -3.78
C MET A 60 2.48 -2.10 -3.59
N MET A 61 1.17 -2.02 -3.77
CA MET A 61 0.33 -0.89 -3.38
C MET A 61 -0.77 -1.41 -2.47
N VAL A 62 -1.01 -0.75 -1.34
CA VAL A 62 -2.19 -0.94 -0.50
C VAL A 62 -2.94 0.38 -0.45
N ALA A 63 -4.23 0.38 -0.77
CA ALA A 63 -5.06 1.58 -0.65
C ALA A 63 -6.14 1.41 0.42
N HIS A 64 -6.49 2.49 1.12
CA HIS A 64 -7.52 2.51 2.15
C HIS A 64 -8.07 3.92 2.39
N GLU A 65 -9.25 3.99 3.00
CA GLU A 65 -10.01 5.23 3.22
C GLU A 65 -9.72 5.88 4.58
N GLY A 66 -8.96 5.17 5.40
CA GLY A 66 -8.63 5.57 6.76
C GLY A 66 -8.58 4.36 7.67
N CYS A 67 -8.63 4.61 8.97
CA CYS A 67 -8.72 3.56 9.97
C CYS A 67 -9.84 3.84 10.96
N GLU A 68 -10.50 2.77 11.40
CA GLU A 68 -11.58 2.80 12.38
C GLU A 68 -11.31 1.76 13.46
N ALA A 69 -11.78 2.03 14.68
CA ALA A 69 -11.70 1.05 15.77
C ALA A 69 -12.51 -0.20 15.41
N ARG A 70 -11.95 -1.40 15.64
CA ARG A 70 -12.65 -2.66 15.32
C ARG A 70 -13.94 -2.86 16.12
N THR A 71 -13.97 -2.31 17.33
CA THR A 71 -15.15 -2.24 18.20
C THR A 71 -15.10 -0.91 18.96
N PRO A 72 -16.23 -0.41 19.51
CA PRO A 72 -16.28 0.88 20.20
C PRO A 72 -15.27 1.08 21.34
N SER A 73 -14.75 -0.01 21.92
CA SER A 73 -13.76 0.01 23.02
C SER A 73 -12.40 -0.56 22.65
N SER A 74 -12.17 -0.92 21.38
CA SER A 74 -10.93 -1.58 20.96
C SER A 74 -9.76 -0.60 20.84
N ARG A 75 -8.57 -1.05 21.23
CA ARG A 75 -7.29 -0.41 20.86
C ARG A 75 -6.83 -0.80 19.46
N GLU A 76 -7.42 -1.83 18.88
CA GLU A 76 -7.11 -2.31 17.54
C GLU A 76 -7.94 -1.59 16.49
N HIS A 77 -7.27 -1.12 15.44
CA HIS A 77 -7.88 -0.39 14.34
C HIS A 77 -7.81 -1.23 13.05
N GLY A 78 -8.89 -1.23 12.28
CA GLY A 78 -8.96 -1.81 10.94
C GLY A 78 -8.82 -0.73 9.89
N LEU A 79 -8.27 -1.09 8.73
CA LEU A 79 -8.30 -0.22 7.55
C LEU A 79 -9.66 -0.32 6.87
N VAL A 80 -10.26 0.85 6.60
CA VAL A 80 -11.54 0.94 5.89
C VAL A 80 -11.29 0.87 4.39
N GLY A 81 -12.10 0.10 3.66
CA GLY A 81 -12.02 0.04 2.19
C GLY A 81 -10.71 -0.52 1.65
N LYS A 82 -9.99 -1.33 2.46
CA LYS A 82 -8.66 -1.82 2.11
C LYS A 82 -8.68 -2.61 0.81
N THR A 83 -7.80 -2.25 -0.12
CA THR A 83 -7.46 -3.05 -1.30
C THR A 83 -5.96 -3.08 -1.51
N HIS A 84 -5.46 -4.04 -2.31
CA HIS A 84 -4.05 -4.16 -2.63
C HIS A 84 -3.85 -4.54 -4.09
N TYR A 85 -2.69 -4.16 -4.62
CA TYR A 85 -2.21 -4.54 -5.94
C TYR A 85 -0.74 -4.93 -5.83
N LEU A 86 -0.36 -6.02 -6.48
CA LEU A 86 0.99 -6.60 -6.46
C LEU A 86 1.43 -6.83 -7.91
N ASP A 87 2.66 -6.46 -8.24
CA ASP A 87 3.24 -6.71 -9.57
C ASP A 87 4.71 -7.12 -9.45
N LEU A 88 5.07 -8.17 -10.20
CA LEU A 88 6.42 -8.71 -10.29
C LEU A 88 7.05 -8.24 -11.61
N ASP A 89 8.21 -7.56 -11.56
CA ASP A 89 8.95 -7.09 -12.76
C ASP A 89 8.26 -5.89 -13.48
N SER A 90 8.17 -4.79 -12.75
CA SER A 90 7.08 -3.82 -12.73
C SER A 90 7.36 -2.50 -13.50
N LYS A 91 7.72 -2.59 -14.78
CA LYS A 91 7.95 -1.38 -15.61
C LYS A 91 6.72 -0.45 -15.63
N ASP A 92 5.52 -1.01 -15.67
CA ASP A 92 4.25 -0.29 -15.81
C ASP A 92 3.39 -0.37 -14.54
N PHE A 93 4.04 -0.47 -13.37
CA PHE A 93 3.38 -0.66 -12.08
C PHE A 93 2.21 0.29 -11.85
N TRP A 94 2.46 1.60 -12.00
CA TRP A 94 1.46 2.62 -11.68
C TRP A 94 0.34 2.69 -12.71
N GLU A 95 0.59 2.31 -13.96
CA GLU A 95 -0.46 2.21 -14.97
C GLU A 95 -1.51 1.17 -14.54
N LYS A 96 -1.07 0.00 -14.10
CA LYS A 96 -1.98 -1.06 -13.64
C LYS A 96 -2.55 -0.77 -12.25
N ALA A 97 -1.73 -0.27 -11.32
CA ALA A 97 -2.14 0.02 -9.96
C ALA A 97 -3.17 1.17 -9.90
N SER A 98 -3.00 2.22 -10.71
CA SER A 98 -3.99 3.30 -10.80
C SER A 98 -5.30 2.82 -11.41
N ARG A 99 -5.28 2.02 -12.49
CA ARG A 99 -6.49 1.40 -13.04
C ARG A 99 -7.20 0.50 -12.04
N HIS A 100 -6.46 -0.19 -11.17
CA HIS A 100 -7.04 -0.95 -10.05
C HIS A 100 -7.77 -0.07 -9.03
N LEU A 101 -7.33 1.17 -8.84
CA LEU A 101 -8.04 2.13 -8.00
C LEU A 101 -9.23 2.74 -8.76
N TYR A 102 -9.07 3.16 -10.01
CA TYR A 102 -10.18 3.68 -10.83
C TYR A 102 -11.28 2.64 -11.06
N SER A 103 -11.00 1.34 -11.06
CA SER A 103 -12.05 0.31 -11.14
C SER A 103 -12.93 0.20 -9.89
N ARG A 104 -12.53 0.86 -8.79
CA ARG A 104 -13.22 0.81 -7.50
C ARG A 104 -13.74 2.17 -7.08
N TYR A 105 -12.96 3.22 -7.34
CA TYR A 105 -13.20 4.57 -6.89
C TYR A 105 -13.44 5.51 -8.08
N ASP A 106 -14.36 6.45 -7.88
CA ASP A 106 -14.55 7.61 -8.75
C ASP A 106 -13.60 8.71 -8.27
N ILE A 107 -12.37 8.71 -8.81
CA ILE A 107 -11.29 9.63 -8.40
C ILE A 107 -11.26 10.81 -9.36
N ASP A 108 -11.53 12.00 -8.82
CA ASP A 108 -11.59 13.28 -9.52
C ASP A 108 -10.73 14.36 -8.82
N GLU A 109 -10.83 15.63 -9.22
CA GLU A 109 -10.09 16.73 -8.61
C GLU A 109 -10.49 17.01 -7.13
N ASN A 110 -11.64 16.48 -6.69
CA ASN A 110 -12.11 16.60 -5.31
C ASN A 110 -11.54 15.51 -4.40
N THR A 111 -10.96 14.46 -4.98
CA THR A 111 -10.37 13.33 -4.26
C THR A 111 -8.88 13.54 -4.03
N VAL A 112 -8.44 13.64 -2.78
CA VAL A 112 -7.01 13.74 -2.45
C VAL A 112 -6.39 12.35 -2.31
N VAL A 113 -5.45 12.00 -3.19
CA VAL A 113 -4.69 10.74 -3.08
C VAL A 113 -3.39 10.98 -2.32
N VAL A 114 -3.24 10.41 -1.13
CA VAL A 114 -2.04 10.51 -0.31
C VAL A 114 -1.18 9.27 -0.51
N ILE A 115 -0.05 9.41 -1.20
CA ILE A 115 0.88 8.32 -1.50
C ILE A 115 2.02 8.33 -0.47
N ASN A 116 2.08 7.29 0.35
CA ASN A 116 3.10 7.03 1.35
C ASN A 116 4.11 6.00 0.81
N GLY A 117 5.41 6.22 1.02
CA GLY A 117 6.42 5.21 0.70
C GLY A 117 7.87 5.63 0.95
N ASP A 118 8.82 4.84 0.48
CA ASP A 118 10.23 4.86 0.93
C ASP A 118 11.19 5.82 0.19
N ARG A 119 10.65 6.68 -0.67
CA ARG A 119 11.34 7.64 -1.57
C ARG A 119 11.89 7.02 -2.85
N ALA A 120 11.69 5.74 -3.11
CA ALA A 120 12.04 5.15 -4.39
C ALA A 120 11.46 5.97 -5.55
N SER A 121 12.26 6.16 -6.59
CA SER A 121 11.90 6.99 -7.74
C SER A 121 10.60 6.52 -8.39
N TRP A 122 10.38 5.21 -8.46
CA TRP A 122 9.15 4.64 -8.99
C TRP A 122 7.94 4.96 -8.12
N ILE A 123 8.06 5.00 -6.78
CA ILE A 123 6.94 5.37 -5.90
C ILE A 123 6.54 6.83 -6.13
N ARG A 124 7.53 7.73 -6.22
CA ARG A 124 7.29 9.16 -6.44
C ARG A 124 6.53 9.44 -7.72
N LYS A 125 6.76 8.67 -8.78
CA LYS A 125 6.01 8.78 -10.05
C LYS A 125 4.51 8.53 -9.90
N GLY A 126 4.06 7.90 -8.81
CA GLY A 126 2.63 7.66 -8.58
C GLY A 126 1.78 8.92 -8.54
N VAL A 127 2.36 10.08 -8.19
CA VAL A 127 1.62 11.34 -8.18
C VAL A 127 1.16 11.78 -9.56
N GLU A 128 1.76 11.26 -10.63
CA GLU A 128 1.42 11.57 -12.02
C GLU A 128 0.12 10.87 -12.47
N TYR A 129 -0.39 9.90 -11.71
CA TYR A 129 -1.51 9.04 -12.11
C TYR A 129 -2.87 9.46 -11.54
N PHE A 130 -2.90 10.51 -10.72
CA PHE A 130 -4.13 11.02 -10.11
C PHE A 130 -4.20 12.54 -10.26
N PRO A 131 -5.40 13.11 -10.48
CA PRO A 131 -5.56 14.55 -10.68
C PRO A 131 -5.09 15.38 -9.47
N LYS A 132 -5.21 14.82 -8.27
CA LYS A 132 -4.77 15.47 -7.02
C LYS A 132 -4.08 14.48 -6.08
N ALA A 133 -2.77 14.31 -6.28
CA ALA A 133 -1.94 13.45 -5.43
C ALA A 133 -0.87 14.21 -4.66
N ILE A 134 -0.57 13.73 -3.45
CA ILE A 134 0.52 14.21 -2.60
C ILE A 134 1.37 13.02 -2.19
N TYR A 135 2.68 13.10 -2.42
CA TYR A 135 3.63 12.13 -1.90
C TYR A 135 4.14 12.51 -0.51
N GLN A 136 4.20 11.54 0.38
CA GLN A 136 4.77 11.65 1.72
C GLN A 136 5.71 10.48 1.97
N VAL A 137 6.78 10.72 2.73
CA VAL A 137 7.63 9.63 3.20
C VAL A 137 6.92 8.95 4.36
N ASP A 138 6.74 7.64 4.29
CA ASP A 138 6.08 6.96 5.38
C ASP A 138 6.89 7.01 6.68
N ARG A 139 6.14 6.83 7.76
CA ARG A 139 6.65 7.00 9.11
C ARG A 139 7.66 5.93 9.52
N PHE A 140 7.55 4.73 8.95
CA PHE A 140 8.47 3.64 9.23
C PHE A 140 9.85 3.95 8.66
N HIS A 141 9.91 4.43 7.42
CA HIS A 141 11.14 4.81 6.73
C HIS A 141 11.84 5.99 7.41
N ILE A 142 11.11 7.05 7.77
CA ILE A 142 11.68 8.15 8.55
C ILE A 142 12.26 7.64 9.87
N ARG A 143 11.52 6.79 10.61
CA ARG A 143 12.00 6.22 11.88
C ARG A 143 13.23 5.33 11.69
N ARG A 144 13.27 4.54 10.63
CA ARG A 144 14.41 3.69 10.26
C ARG A 144 15.65 4.55 9.99
N ASP A 145 15.50 5.61 9.22
CA ASP A 145 16.58 6.52 8.87
C ASP A 145 17.11 7.26 10.10
N LEU A 146 16.22 7.77 10.96
CA LEU A 146 16.61 8.41 12.23
C LEU A 146 17.43 7.47 13.12
N ARG A 147 17.01 6.20 13.25
CA ARG A 147 17.75 5.20 14.03
C ARG A 147 19.12 4.90 13.45
N ARG A 148 19.24 4.85 12.12
CA ARG A 148 20.51 4.59 11.43
C ARG A 148 21.48 5.77 11.56
N LEU A 149 20.98 6.99 11.40
CA LEU A 149 21.80 8.21 11.38
C LEU A 149 22.22 8.68 12.78
N LEU A 150 21.36 8.55 13.78
CA LEU A 150 21.59 9.06 15.15
C LEU A 150 21.93 7.96 16.15
N GLN A 151 22.44 6.83 15.67
CA GLN A 151 22.70 5.67 16.52
C GLN A 151 23.61 6.04 17.69
N GLY A 152 23.19 5.73 18.92
CA GLY A 152 23.98 5.96 20.14
C GLY A 152 23.90 7.37 20.72
N THR A 153 23.22 8.32 20.06
CA THR A 153 23.15 9.71 20.52
C THR A 153 21.94 9.98 21.44
N LYS A 154 22.00 11.06 22.24
CA LYS A 154 20.87 11.46 23.11
C LYS A 154 19.72 12.04 22.29
N GLU A 155 20.03 12.61 21.13
CA GLU A 155 19.11 13.22 20.17
C GLU A 155 18.14 12.18 19.60
N LEU A 156 18.60 10.96 19.32
CA LEU A 156 17.73 9.85 18.90
C LEU A 156 16.60 9.60 19.91
N LYS A 157 16.93 9.61 21.22
CA LYS A 157 15.93 9.42 22.29
C LYS A 157 14.92 10.57 22.29
N GLY A 158 15.37 11.80 22.03
CA GLY A 158 14.51 12.98 21.89
C GLY A 158 13.56 12.88 20.68
N CYS A 159 14.09 12.59 19.50
CA CYS A 159 13.33 12.44 18.26
C CYS A 159 12.28 11.32 18.38
N LEU A 160 12.65 10.15 18.88
CA LEU A 160 11.72 9.03 19.03
C LEU A 160 10.62 9.29 20.06
N LYS A 161 10.91 9.98 21.17
CA LYS A 161 9.90 10.38 22.18
C LYS A 161 8.88 11.36 21.61
N ARG A 162 9.29 12.31 20.76
CA ARG A 162 8.38 13.28 20.16
C ARG A 162 7.54 12.64 19.04
N TRP A 163 8.12 11.68 18.32
CA TRP A 163 7.43 10.90 17.28
C TRP A 163 6.23 10.11 17.82
N THR A 164 6.36 9.46 18.98
CA THR A 164 5.28 8.70 19.64
C THR A 164 4.22 9.59 20.32
N ARG A 165 4.49 10.89 20.51
CA ARG A 165 3.49 11.84 21.00
C ARG A 165 2.66 12.47 19.88
N ALA A 166 3.23 12.58 18.68
CA ALA A 166 2.57 13.10 17.49
C ALA A 166 1.74 12.04 16.72
N THR A 167 1.82 10.76 17.10
CA THR A 167 0.76 9.80 16.76
C THR A 167 -0.46 10.15 17.60
N PRO A 168 -1.64 10.49 17.02
CA PRO A 168 -2.84 10.61 17.82
C PRO A 168 -3.01 9.30 18.60
N LYS A 169 -3.09 9.41 19.93
CA LYS A 169 -3.67 8.31 20.72
C LYS A 169 -5.13 8.23 20.28
N PRO A 170 -5.67 7.04 20.04
CA PRO A 170 -7.09 6.92 19.74
C PRO A 170 -7.86 7.59 20.88
N SER A 171 -8.57 8.66 20.53
CA SER A 171 -9.40 9.43 21.44
C SER A 171 -10.50 8.49 21.93
N SER A 172 -10.46 8.13 23.21
CA SER A 172 -11.64 7.63 23.90
C SER A 172 -12.62 8.79 23.97
N VAL A 173 -13.59 8.80 23.06
CA VAL A 173 -14.73 9.71 23.16
C VAL A 173 -15.62 9.15 24.27
N HIS A 174 -15.71 9.89 25.38
CA HIS A 174 -16.71 9.70 26.42
C HIS A 174 -18.03 10.32 25.97
#